data_AF-A0A9W9I0J5-F1
#
_entry.id   AF-A0A9W9I0J5-F1
#
_cell.length_a   1.000
_cell.length_b   1.000
_cell.length_c   1.000
_cell.angle_alpha   90.00
_cell.angle_beta   90.00
_cell.angle_gamma   90.00
#
_symmetry.space_group_name_H-M   'P 1'
#
loop_
_entity.id
_entity.type
_entity.pdbx_description
1 polymer ?
#
loop_
_entity_poly.entity_id
_entity_poly.type
_entity_poly.pdbx_seq_one_letter_code
_entity_poly.pdbx_strand_id
1 'polypeptide(L)'
;MKREYLPLESLPAWLKLNGIVTNGISFGKIGSVDKDTDKGNAIVATRDLASVDSDASPAILLQVPPDLVLSLDAVHDYAKSDQSLREVLEAVGAIMIFLLLQITHSCPQTRPRIGVSSPWTEYIKFLPPSFPLPTSYSPEEAELLRGTSLATAVEAKALSLEREFDYLREATDGIAWCQRCWWAEDMGQLSLADWKYIDAAYRSRMVDLPGSGHAMVPCIDMANHAPEPAVKALYDTDASGNAVLQLRWNKRLCAGDEVTISYGDDKPASEMIFSYGFLESDRSEAKQVLLDMDMPDDDPLGVAKKMVCQETPGIRVSASDAEYDDVTTEKSNQITWDGPLVWWASVNEEDGLLIGVVQTTDGTQELETKWKGEKIQSPNHLRDLLAKDPLWNIFQLRAVVLVLERLETQMSLLQETDEVLSNMREKNPSLLDLMFRPDIFSLTARLRNLETALLQRARNDLMESESVTSYLTQQSQPDEVEDFS
;
A
#
# COMPACT_ATOMS: atom_id res chain seq x y z
N MET A 1 20.75 13.79 -5.38
CA MET A 1 20.74 15.16 -5.94
C MET A 1 20.45 16.19 -4.87
N LYS A 2 21.08 17.37 -4.94
CA LYS A 2 20.76 18.48 -4.04
C LYS A 2 19.42 19.10 -4.42
N ARG A 3 18.44 19.03 -3.51
CA ARG A 3 17.11 19.61 -3.69
C ARG A 3 17.04 21.03 -3.10
N GLU A 4 16.38 21.93 -3.80
CA GLU A 4 15.96 23.24 -3.29
C GLU A 4 14.53 23.13 -2.72
N TYR A 5 14.25 23.87 -1.66
CA TYR A 5 12.93 23.90 -1.03
C TYR A 5 12.42 25.33 -0.95
N LEU A 6 11.11 25.50 -1.19
CA LEU A 6 10.44 26.78 -1.08
C LEU A 6 9.61 26.85 0.23
N PRO A 7 9.62 28.00 0.92
CA PRO A 7 8.80 28.21 2.11
C PRO A 7 7.31 28.26 1.72
N LEU A 8 6.44 27.69 2.55
CA LEU A 8 4.99 27.59 2.26
C LEU A 8 4.34 28.97 2.10
N GLU A 9 4.90 30.00 2.73
CA GLU A 9 4.51 31.40 2.62
C GLU A 9 4.63 31.95 1.18
N SER A 10 5.44 31.30 0.33
CA SER A 10 5.57 31.66 -1.08
C SER A 10 4.57 30.95 -2.00
N LEU A 11 3.87 29.93 -1.51
CA LEU A 11 2.88 29.16 -2.29
C LEU A 11 1.78 30.05 -2.88
N PRO A 12 1.19 31.05 -2.18
CA PRO A 12 0.15 31.91 -2.76
C PRO A 12 0.58 32.65 -4.05
N ALA A 13 1.86 33.01 -4.17
CA ALA A 13 2.37 33.62 -5.39
C ALA A 13 2.41 32.61 -6.55
N TRP A 14 2.80 31.37 -6.27
CA TRP A 14 2.78 30.27 -7.23
C TRP A 14 1.34 29.91 -7.66
N LEU A 15 0.37 29.87 -6.73
CA LEU A 15 -1.04 29.62 -7.06
C LEU A 15 -1.55 30.66 -8.08
N LYS A 16 -1.31 31.94 -7.80
CA LYS A 16 -1.75 33.06 -8.65
C LYS A 16 -1.10 33.02 -10.03
N LEU A 17 0.18 32.68 -10.11
CA LEU A 17 0.92 32.59 -11.37
C LEU A 17 0.38 31.48 -12.28
N ASN A 18 -0.04 30.36 -11.68
CA ASN A 18 -0.48 29.16 -12.41
C ASN A 18 -2.01 29.04 -12.49
N GLY A 19 -2.76 30.10 -12.19
CA GLY A 19 -4.22 30.12 -12.38
C GLY A 19 -5.01 29.22 -11.42
N ILE A 20 -4.42 28.82 -10.28
CA ILE A 20 -5.11 28.04 -9.25
C ILE A 20 -6.01 28.97 -8.44
N VAL A 21 -7.29 28.61 -8.33
CA VAL A 21 -8.29 29.39 -7.60
C VAL A 21 -8.53 28.77 -6.24
N THR A 22 -8.42 29.57 -5.17
CA THR A 22 -8.76 29.19 -3.80
C THR A 22 -9.97 29.97 -3.31
N ASN A 23 -10.81 29.33 -2.50
CA ASN A 23 -12.00 29.95 -1.96
C ASN A 23 -12.15 29.64 -0.46
N GLY A 24 -11.78 30.61 0.37
CA GLY A 24 -11.90 30.48 1.83
C GLY A 24 -10.98 29.44 2.45
N ILE A 25 -9.85 29.14 1.78
CA ILE A 25 -8.81 28.23 2.28
C ILE A 25 -7.42 28.87 2.18
N SER A 26 -6.49 28.37 2.99
CA SER A 26 -5.06 28.66 2.98
C SER A 26 -4.27 27.40 3.27
N PHE A 27 -2.95 27.43 3.02
CA PHE A 27 -2.05 26.32 3.32
C PHE A 27 -1.24 26.65 4.57
N GLY A 28 -1.15 25.72 5.50
CA GLY A 28 -0.43 25.89 6.75
C GLY A 28 0.10 24.57 7.28
N LYS A 29 0.88 24.61 8.36
CA LYS A 29 1.24 23.40 9.10
C LYS A 29 0.23 23.15 10.21
N ILE A 30 -0.24 21.91 10.34
CA ILE A 30 -1.13 21.50 11.42
C ILE A 30 -0.45 20.42 12.25
N GLY A 31 -0.48 20.61 13.57
CA GLY A 31 0.21 19.76 14.53
C GLY A 31 1.37 20.46 15.23
N SER A 32 1.93 19.79 16.23
CA SER A 32 3.20 20.18 16.85
C SER A 32 4.08 18.96 16.99
N VAL A 33 5.38 19.14 16.70
CA VAL A 33 6.43 18.14 16.93
C VAL A 33 6.45 17.69 18.40
N ASP A 34 6.04 18.55 19.32
CA ASP A 34 6.02 18.27 20.77
C ASP A 34 4.83 17.39 21.21
N LYS A 35 3.86 17.12 20.33
CA LYS A 35 2.58 16.48 20.70
C LYS A 35 2.21 15.23 19.88
N ASP A 36 3.16 14.59 19.18
CA ASP A 36 2.91 13.36 18.40
C ASP A 36 1.69 13.50 17.45
N THR A 37 1.51 14.71 16.91
CA THR A 37 0.35 15.12 16.09
C THR A 37 0.78 15.93 14.87
N ASP A 38 2.07 15.91 14.50
CA ASP A 38 2.56 16.58 13.31
C ASP A 38 1.99 15.88 12.06
N LYS A 39 1.02 16.53 11.42
CA LYS A 39 0.44 16.08 10.15
C LYS A 39 1.13 16.74 8.95
N GLY A 40 2.19 17.51 9.18
CA GLY A 40 2.88 18.27 8.14
C GLY A 40 2.04 19.42 7.60
N ASN A 41 2.20 19.68 6.30
CA ASN A 41 1.43 20.71 5.61
C ASN A 41 -0.01 20.25 5.40
N ALA A 42 -0.95 21.18 5.49
CA ALA A 42 -2.38 20.94 5.44
C ALA A 42 -3.11 22.10 4.76
N ILE A 43 -4.35 21.85 4.36
CA ILE A 43 -5.30 22.87 3.90
C ILE A 43 -6.16 23.29 5.08
N VAL A 44 -6.30 24.60 5.30
CA VAL A 44 -7.01 25.20 6.44
C VAL A 44 -8.07 26.17 5.94
N ALA A 45 -9.27 26.09 6.48
CA ALA A 45 -10.33 27.05 6.19
C ALA A 45 -10.01 28.43 6.80
N THR A 46 -10.10 29.51 6.03
CA THR A 46 -9.86 30.88 6.50
C THR A 46 -11.13 31.59 6.97
N ARG A 47 -12.29 30.99 6.70
CA ARG A 47 -13.62 31.51 7.03
C ARG A 47 -14.61 30.36 7.10
N ASP A 48 -15.78 30.64 7.66
CA ASP A 48 -16.86 29.68 7.70
C ASP A 48 -17.39 29.38 6.29
N LEU A 49 -17.57 28.09 6.02
CA LEU A 49 -18.06 27.53 4.75
C LEU A 49 -19.03 26.39 5.05
N ALA A 50 -20.08 26.26 4.26
CA ALA A 50 -21.03 25.16 4.33
C ALA A 50 -21.44 24.77 2.92
N SER A 51 -21.78 23.50 2.74
CA SER A 51 -22.34 22.93 1.52
C SER A 51 -23.62 22.21 1.90
N VAL A 52 -24.76 22.60 1.34
CA VAL A 52 -26.08 22.03 1.70
C VAL A 52 -26.66 21.33 0.48
N ASP A 53 -27.25 20.14 0.64
CA ASP A 53 -27.83 19.35 -0.46
C ASP A 53 -28.85 20.13 -1.34
N SER A 54 -29.45 21.19 -0.80
CA SER A 54 -30.37 22.05 -1.54
C SER A 54 -29.69 23.02 -2.51
N ASP A 55 -28.37 23.20 -2.42
CA ASP A 55 -27.62 24.10 -3.30
C ASP A 55 -27.48 23.47 -4.69
N ALA A 56 -27.43 24.31 -5.73
CA ALA A 56 -27.31 23.84 -7.11
C ALA A 56 -25.95 23.18 -7.41
N SER A 57 -24.92 23.50 -6.62
CA SER A 57 -23.56 23.00 -6.76
C SER A 57 -22.83 23.05 -5.41
N PRO A 58 -21.93 22.10 -5.12
CA PRO A 58 -21.19 22.10 -3.86
C PRO A 58 -20.22 23.29 -3.80
N ALA A 59 -19.82 23.67 -2.59
CA ALA A 59 -18.82 24.73 -2.40
C ALA A 59 -17.43 24.25 -2.87
N ILE A 60 -16.95 24.79 -3.99
CA ILE A 60 -15.58 24.56 -4.49
C ILE A 60 -14.60 25.36 -3.63
N LEU A 61 -13.63 24.65 -3.04
CA LEU A 61 -12.60 25.18 -2.14
C LEU A 61 -11.30 25.49 -2.90
N LEU A 62 -10.93 24.61 -3.84
CA LEU A 62 -9.74 24.70 -4.67
C LEU A 62 -10.09 24.26 -6.09
N GLN A 63 -9.56 24.94 -7.09
CA GLN A 63 -9.68 24.57 -8.50
C GLN A 63 -8.30 24.67 -9.16
N VAL A 64 -7.86 23.57 -9.75
CA VAL A 64 -6.55 23.38 -10.36
C VAL A 64 -6.75 23.13 -11.87
N PRO A 65 -6.18 24.00 -12.73
CA PRO A 65 -6.24 23.81 -14.18
C PRO A 65 -5.76 22.43 -14.65
N PRO A 66 -6.37 21.85 -15.72
CA PRO A 66 -6.04 20.51 -16.20
C PRO A 66 -4.57 20.36 -16.63
N ASP A 67 -3.94 21.43 -17.13
CA ASP A 67 -2.54 21.44 -17.55
C ASP A 67 -1.54 21.32 -16.39
N LEU A 68 -1.99 21.46 -15.15
CA LEU A 68 -1.18 21.23 -13.95
C LEU A 68 -1.35 19.82 -13.36
N VAL A 69 -2.37 19.06 -13.80
CA VAL A 69 -2.58 17.69 -13.34
C VAL A 69 -1.51 16.79 -13.95
N LEU A 70 -0.70 16.16 -13.10
CA LEU A 70 0.34 15.24 -13.54
C LEU A 70 -0.24 13.83 -13.68
N SER A 71 -0.80 13.55 -14.85
CA SER A 71 -1.22 12.22 -15.30
C SER A 71 -0.21 11.64 -16.29
N LEU A 72 -0.41 10.37 -16.69
CA LEU A 72 0.38 9.74 -17.75
C LEU A 72 0.30 10.52 -19.07
N ASP A 73 -0.90 10.97 -19.44
CA ASP A 73 -1.12 11.76 -20.66
C ASP A 73 -0.40 13.12 -20.60
N ALA A 74 -0.43 13.78 -19.43
CA ALA A 74 0.28 15.03 -19.23
C ALA A 74 1.80 14.86 -19.42
N VAL A 75 2.37 13.75 -18.95
CA VAL A 75 3.80 13.43 -19.16
C VAL A 75 4.13 13.27 -20.63
N HIS A 76 3.28 12.55 -21.38
CA HIS A 76 3.44 12.43 -22.83
C HIS A 76 3.31 13.78 -23.55
N ASP A 77 2.43 14.67 -23.08
CA ASP A 77 2.31 16.03 -23.61
C ASP A 77 3.56 16.87 -23.34
N TYR A 78 4.11 16.83 -22.13
CA TYR A 78 5.37 17.51 -21.81
C TYR A 78 6.51 17.01 -22.72
N ALA A 79 6.59 15.71 -22.96
CA ALA A 79 7.63 15.09 -23.79
C ALA A 79 7.63 15.57 -25.25
N LYS A 80 6.49 16.10 -25.76
CA LYS A 80 6.44 16.71 -27.11
C LYS A 80 7.30 17.97 -27.21
N SER A 81 7.51 18.67 -26.09
CA SER A 81 8.24 19.94 -26.01
C SER A 81 9.59 19.84 -25.29
N ASP A 82 9.81 18.77 -24.52
CA ASP A 82 11.05 18.50 -23.79
C ASP A 82 11.77 17.29 -24.38
N GLN A 83 12.86 17.56 -25.12
CA GLN A 83 13.68 16.52 -25.72
C GLN A 83 14.32 15.59 -24.67
N SER A 84 14.80 16.12 -23.55
CA SER A 84 15.45 15.32 -22.51
C SER A 84 14.44 14.36 -21.87
N LEU A 85 13.22 14.81 -21.65
CA LEU A 85 12.14 13.95 -21.16
C LEU A 85 11.81 12.84 -22.15
N ARG A 86 11.64 13.19 -23.44
CA ARG A 86 11.34 12.21 -24.48
C ARG A 86 12.41 11.12 -24.58
N GLU A 87 13.69 11.48 -24.56
CA GLU A 87 14.82 10.54 -24.64
C GLU A 87 14.77 9.50 -23.51
N VAL A 88 14.40 9.89 -22.29
CA VAL A 88 14.33 8.96 -21.15
C VAL A 88 13.02 8.16 -21.14
N LEU A 89 11.90 8.75 -21.55
CA LEU A 89 10.62 8.05 -21.62
C LEU A 89 10.58 6.94 -22.67
N GLU A 90 11.28 7.12 -23.79
CA GLU A 90 11.46 6.05 -24.79
C GLU A 90 12.24 4.85 -24.21
N ALA A 91 12.95 5.05 -23.10
CA ALA A 91 13.73 4.03 -22.41
C ALA A 91 13.04 3.44 -21.16
N VAL A 92 12.22 4.21 -20.41
CA VAL A 92 11.65 3.83 -19.10
C VAL A 92 10.26 4.46 -18.84
N GLY A 93 9.42 3.83 -17.99
CA GLY A 93 8.05 4.28 -17.64
C GLY A 93 7.90 5.70 -17.07
N ALA A 94 6.67 6.26 -17.05
CA ALA A 94 6.50 7.70 -17.33
C ALA A 94 6.50 8.71 -16.17
N ILE A 95 5.65 8.58 -15.15
CA ILE A 95 5.39 9.70 -14.21
C ILE A 95 6.56 9.97 -13.26
N MET A 96 7.18 8.91 -12.71
CA MET A 96 8.36 9.07 -11.86
C MET A 96 9.54 9.68 -12.63
N ILE A 97 9.68 9.38 -13.91
CA ILE A 97 10.71 10.00 -14.77
C ILE A 97 10.47 11.49 -14.94
N PHE A 98 9.21 11.92 -15.13
CA PHE A 98 8.90 13.34 -15.17
C PHE A 98 9.33 14.05 -13.88
N LEU A 99 8.96 13.51 -12.70
CA LEU A 99 9.36 14.09 -11.42
C LEU A 99 10.88 14.08 -11.21
N LEU A 100 11.55 13.01 -11.64
CA LEU A 100 13.01 12.89 -11.64
C LEU A 100 13.67 13.98 -12.49
N LEU A 101 13.10 14.29 -13.67
CA LEU A 101 13.57 15.38 -14.50
C LEU A 101 13.32 16.74 -13.85
N GLN A 102 12.20 16.95 -13.17
CA GLN A 102 11.94 18.20 -12.45
C GLN A 102 12.96 18.44 -11.33
N ILE A 103 13.31 17.41 -10.54
CA ILE A 103 14.38 17.55 -9.53
C ILE A 103 15.76 17.71 -10.17
N THR A 104 16.02 17.08 -11.33
CA THR A 104 17.27 17.26 -12.08
C THR A 104 17.40 18.68 -12.59
N HIS A 105 16.34 19.25 -13.16
CA HIS A 105 16.30 20.64 -13.65
C HIS A 105 16.53 21.65 -12.51
N SER A 106 15.88 21.42 -11.37
CA SER A 106 15.97 22.27 -10.19
C SER A 106 17.27 22.08 -9.40
N CYS A 107 18.11 21.09 -9.72
CA CYS A 107 19.35 20.85 -9.00
C CYS A 107 20.39 21.94 -9.33
N PRO A 108 20.87 22.72 -8.33
CA PRO A 108 21.81 23.83 -8.58
C PRO A 108 23.17 23.39 -9.15
N GLN A 109 23.51 22.13 -8.93
CA GLN A 109 24.78 21.52 -9.34
C GLN A 109 24.70 20.93 -10.76
N THR A 110 23.51 20.80 -11.34
CA THR A 110 23.35 20.26 -12.70
C THR A 110 23.58 21.38 -13.73
N ARG A 111 24.68 21.27 -14.50
CA ARG A 111 25.04 22.24 -15.55
C ARG A 111 25.46 21.51 -16.83
N PRO A 112 24.93 21.88 -18.03
CA PRO A 112 23.83 22.83 -18.24
C PRO A 112 22.52 22.32 -17.63
N ARG A 113 21.51 23.20 -17.52
CA ARG A 113 20.17 22.78 -17.08
C ARG A 113 19.61 21.77 -18.08
N ILE A 114 19.03 20.70 -17.55
CA ILE A 114 18.44 19.60 -18.33
C ILE A 114 16.93 19.80 -18.40
N GLY A 115 16.34 19.52 -19.56
CA GLY A 115 14.90 19.63 -19.78
C GLY A 115 14.38 21.07 -19.74
N VAL A 116 13.06 21.17 -19.84
CA VAL A 116 12.31 22.43 -19.92
C VAL A 116 11.67 22.75 -18.58
N SER A 117 11.76 24.01 -18.16
CA SER A 117 11.09 24.47 -16.95
C SER A 117 9.57 24.50 -17.16
N SER A 118 8.83 24.01 -16.17
CA SER A 118 7.37 23.97 -16.12
C SER A 118 6.88 24.45 -14.75
N PRO A 119 5.56 24.67 -14.56
CA PRO A 119 5.00 24.92 -13.22
C PRO A 119 5.45 23.91 -12.17
N TRP A 120 5.63 22.64 -12.56
CA TRP A 120 6.11 21.55 -11.72
C TRP A 120 7.56 21.70 -11.25
N THR A 121 8.41 22.40 -12.01
CA THR A 121 9.79 22.71 -11.62
C THR A 121 9.85 23.48 -10.30
N GLU A 122 8.89 24.38 -10.08
CA GLU A 122 8.75 25.11 -8.81
C GLU A 122 7.88 24.35 -7.82
N TYR A 123 6.80 23.68 -8.26
CA TYR A 123 5.90 22.95 -7.36
C TYR A 123 6.64 21.88 -6.55
N ILE A 124 7.55 21.15 -7.18
CA ILE A 124 8.31 20.07 -6.54
C ILE A 124 9.15 20.55 -5.35
N LYS A 125 9.47 21.85 -5.29
CA LYS A 125 10.21 22.48 -4.17
C LYS A 125 9.33 22.70 -2.94
N PHE A 126 7.99 22.60 -3.07
CA PHE A 126 7.06 22.60 -1.93
C PHE A 126 6.82 21.20 -1.35
N LEU A 127 7.31 20.13 -2.01
CA LEU A 127 7.23 18.80 -1.45
C LEU A 127 8.08 18.66 -0.18
N PRO A 128 7.68 17.80 0.77
CA PRO A 128 8.46 17.52 1.97
C PRO A 128 9.90 17.08 1.66
N PRO A 129 10.87 17.40 2.53
CA PRO A 129 12.26 17.00 2.35
C PRO A 129 12.48 15.48 2.45
N SER A 130 11.57 14.79 3.14
CA SER A 130 11.51 13.35 3.32
C SER A 130 10.05 12.90 3.46
N PHE A 131 9.81 11.62 3.17
CA PHE A 131 8.52 10.95 3.36
C PHE A 131 8.76 9.77 4.31
N PRO A 132 7.99 9.62 5.40
CA PRO A 132 8.20 8.57 6.39
C PRO A 132 7.65 7.21 5.94
N LEU A 133 7.86 6.85 4.67
CA LEU A 133 7.42 5.53 4.16
C LEU A 133 8.43 4.46 4.55
N PRO A 134 8.01 3.21 4.80
CA PRO A 134 8.90 2.12 5.20
C PRO A 134 10.11 1.88 4.28
N THR A 135 10.00 2.16 2.98
CA THR A 135 11.12 2.04 2.02
C THR A 135 12.25 3.05 2.25
N SER A 136 12.02 4.05 3.11
CA SER A 136 13.00 5.06 3.53
C SER A 136 13.58 4.84 4.93
N TYR A 137 13.18 3.75 5.60
CA TYR A 137 13.68 3.42 6.94
C TYR A 137 15.17 3.10 6.88
N SER A 138 15.89 3.39 7.96
CA SER A 138 17.25 2.88 8.10
C SER A 138 17.24 1.34 8.19
N PRO A 139 18.38 0.66 7.95
CA PRO A 139 18.46 -0.79 8.16
C PRO A 139 18.01 -1.22 9.55
N GLU A 140 18.34 -0.43 10.59
CA GLU A 140 17.92 -0.68 11.96
C GLU A 140 16.41 -0.49 12.14
N GLU A 141 15.83 0.57 11.57
CA GLU A 141 14.39 0.82 11.63
C GLU A 141 13.57 -0.23 10.86
N ALA A 142 14.12 -0.79 9.78
CA ALA A 142 13.49 -1.87 9.03
C ALA A 142 13.32 -3.14 9.88
N GLU A 143 14.25 -3.42 10.81
CA GLU A 143 14.13 -4.55 11.75
C GLU A 143 12.93 -4.40 12.70
N LEU A 144 12.41 -3.19 12.92
CA LEU A 144 11.19 -2.99 13.72
C LEU A 144 9.95 -3.61 13.07
N LEU A 145 9.99 -3.87 11.75
CA LEU A 145 8.92 -4.52 11.01
C LEU A 145 8.95 -6.03 11.13
N ARG A 146 10.00 -6.63 11.70
CA ARG A 146 10.11 -8.08 11.88
C ARG A 146 8.86 -8.63 12.57
N GLY A 147 8.29 -9.69 11.99
CA GLY A 147 7.04 -10.30 12.47
C GLY A 147 5.77 -9.54 12.08
N THR A 148 5.83 -8.34 11.50
CA THR A 148 4.63 -7.68 10.93
C THR A 148 4.34 -8.18 9.52
N SER A 149 3.12 -7.95 9.03
CA SER A 149 2.76 -8.18 7.62
C SER A 149 3.55 -7.29 6.65
N LEU A 150 4.15 -6.21 7.13
CA LEU A 150 4.91 -5.28 6.30
C LEU A 150 6.33 -5.72 6.00
N ALA A 151 6.95 -6.61 6.78
CA ALA A 151 8.35 -6.99 6.59
C ALA A 151 8.64 -7.43 5.15
N THR A 152 7.92 -8.46 4.68
CA THR A 152 8.08 -9.03 3.34
C THR A 152 7.67 -8.04 2.25
N ALA A 153 6.59 -7.29 2.44
CA ALA A 153 6.11 -6.32 1.46
C ALA A 153 7.10 -5.16 1.26
N VAL A 154 7.72 -4.68 2.34
CA VAL A 154 8.71 -3.60 2.30
C VAL A 154 10.02 -4.07 1.68
N GLU A 155 10.49 -5.28 2.03
CA GLU A 155 11.66 -5.88 1.41
C GLU A 155 11.46 -6.07 -0.11
N ALA A 156 10.33 -6.65 -0.52
CA ALA A 156 10.01 -6.85 -1.93
C ALA A 156 9.95 -5.52 -2.70
N LYS A 157 9.36 -4.48 -2.11
CA LYS A 157 9.32 -3.14 -2.71
C LYS A 157 10.71 -2.50 -2.77
N ALA A 158 11.55 -2.65 -1.75
CA ALA A 158 12.92 -2.15 -1.76
C ALA A 158 13.75 -2.80 -2.89
N LEU A 159 13.66 -4.12 -3.04
CA LEU A 159 14.30 -4.86 -4.13
C LEU A 159 13.71 -4.50 -5.51
N SER A 160 12.41 -4.22 -5.61
CA SER A 160 11.82 -3.68 -6.85
C SER A 160 12.43 -2.34 -7.22
N LEU A 161 12.51 -1.40 -6.27
CA LEU A 161 13.08 -0.07 -6.50
C LEU A 161 14.55 -0.11 -6.89
N GLU A 162 15.32 -1.05 -6.33
CA GLU A 162 16.72 -1.28 -6.73
C GLU A 162 16.81 -1.78 -8.17
N ARG A 163 16.01 -2.78 -8.54
CA ARG A 163 15.96 -3.29 -9.92
C ARG A 163 15.49 -2.23 -10.92
N GLU A 164 14.48 -1.44 -10.55
CA GLU A 164 13.99 -0.31 -11.37
C GLU A 164 15.08 0.75 -11.57
N PHE A 165 15.87 1.04 -10.53
CA PHE A 165 16.98 1.99 -10.60
C PHE A 165 18.14 1.48 -11.48
N ASP A 166 18.50 0.20 -11.33
CA ASP A 166 19.50 -0.45 -12.19
C ASP A 166 19.03 -0.46 -13.65
N TYR A 167 17.76 -0.81 -13.89
CA TYR A 167 17.17 -0.74 -15.23
C TYR A 167 17.18 0.67 -15.80
N LEU A 168 16.87 1.70 -14.99
CA LEU A 168 16.96 3.10 -15.42
C LEU A 168 18.37 3.47 -15.85
N ARG A 169 19.39 3.04 -15.10
CA ARG A 169 20.80 3.25 -15.48
C ARG A 169 21.12 2.58 -16.80
N GLU A 170 20.78 1.30 -16.95
CA GLU A 170 21.03 0.53 -18.18
C GLU A 170 20.31 1.13 -19.39
N ALA A 171 19.02 1.45 -19.25
CA ALA A 171 18.19 1.97 -20.32
C ALA A 171 18.61 3.38 -20.78
N THR A 172 19.23 4.17 -19.89
CA THR A 172 19.71 5.53 -20.20
C THR A 172 21.21 5.59 -20.50
N ASP A 173 21.88 4.43 -20.63
CA ASP A 173 23.33 4.38 -20.82
C ASP A 173 23.77 5.11 -22.11
N GLY A 174 22.98 4.98 -23.18
CA GLY A 174 23.21 5.64 -24.46
C GLY A 174 22.91 7.15 -24.49
N ILE A 175 22.35 7.73 -23.42
CA ILE A 175 21.92 9.13 -23.40
C ILE A 175 23.04 10.01 -22.83
N ALA A 176 23.63 10.82 -23.70
CA ALA A 176 24.84 11.58 -23.38
C ALA A 176 24.71 12.52 -22.17
N TRP A 177 23.52 13.10 -21.92
CA TRP A 177 23.32 13.97 -20.76
C TRP A 177 23.09 13.18 -19.48
N CYS A 178 22.42 12.02 -19.52
CA CYS A 178 22.27 11.12 -18.38
C CYS A 178 23.65 10.67 -17.90
N GLN A 179 24.53 10.27 -18.81
CA GLN A 179 25.92 9.91 -18.48
C GLN A 179 26.63 11.02 -17.71
N ARG A 180 26.56 12.26 -18.18
CA ARG A 180 27.26 13.37 -17.53
C ARG A 180 26.64 13.80 -16.20
N CYS A 181 25.31 13.81 -16.10
CA CYS A 181 24.60 14.44 -14.99
C CYS A 181 24.11 13.45 -13.93
N TRP A 182 23.77 12.23 -14.34
CA TRP A 182 23.25 11.19 -13.45
C TRP A 182 24.33 10.19 -13.06
N TRP A 183 25.12 9.70 -14.02
CA TRP A 183 25.91 8.48 -13.84
C TRP A 183 27.43 8.65 -13.73
N ALA A 184 27.98 9.80 -14.14
CA ALA A 184 29.42 10.06 -14.12
C ALA A 184 30.00 9.85 -12.70
N GLU A 185 31.16 9.19 -12.59
CA GLU A 185 31.76 8.88 -11.29
C GLU A 185 32.07 10.11 -10.43
N ASP A 186 32.43 11.23 -11.05
CA ASP A 186 32.84 12.48 -10.40
C ASP A 186 31.73 13.54 -10.34
N MET A 187 30.84 13.55 -11.33
CA MET A 187 29.80 14.58 -11.50
C MET A 187 28.36 14.06 -11.41
N GLY A 188 28.16 12.74 -11.40
CA GLY A 188 26.86 12.08 -11.32
C GLY A 188 26.17 12.35 -9.98
N GLN A 189 24.92 12.77 -10.04
CA GLN A 189 24.19 13.25 -8.86
C GLN A 189 22.99 12.38 -8.48
N LEU A 190 22.59 11.49 -9.38
CA LEU A 190 21.42 10.63 -9.21
C LEU A 190 21.81 9.40 -8.38
N SER A 191 21.11 9.21 -7.27
CA SER A 191 21.30 8.08 -6.36
C SER A 191 20.01 7.28 -6.21
N LEU A 192 20.13 6.05 -5.71
CA LEU A 192 18.99 5.23 -5.32
C LEU A 192 18.09 5.96 -4.29
N ALA A 193 18.67 6.80 -3.43
CA ALA A 193 17.91 7.59 -2.46
C ALA A 193 17.01 8.65 -3.15
N ASP A 194 17.42 9.20 -4.30
CA ASP A 194 16.58 10.10 -5.09
C ASP A 194 15.43 9.32 -5.76
N TRP A 195 15.71 8.11 -6.26
CA TRP A 195 14.67 7.25 -6.84
C TRP A 195 13.63 6.83 -5.80
N LYS A 196 14.07 6.37 -4.61
CA LYS A 196 13.20 6.07 -3.47
C LYS A 196 12.39 7.30 -3.03
N TYR A 197 12.99 8.49 -3.05
CA TYR A 197 12.30 9.74 -2.76
C TYR A 197 11.18 10.03 -3.76
N ILE A 198 11.41 9.87 -5.07
CA ILE A 198 10.40 10.08 -6.10
C ILE A 198 9.27 9.05 -6.01
N ASP A 199 9.58 7.76 -5.76
CA ASP A 199 8.56 6.74 -5.49
C ASP A 199 7.67 7.16 -4.31
N ALA A 200 8.30 7.56 -3.21
CA ALA A 200 7.58 7.95 -2.01
C ALA A 200 6.73 9.21 -2.23
N ALA A 201 7.27 10.21 -2.95
CA ALA A 201 6.55 11.42 -3.31
C ALA A 201 5.31 11.11 -4.16
N TYR A 202 5.44 10.27 -5.17
CA TYR A 202 4.33 9.89 -6.04
C TYR A 202 3.30 9.05 -5.29
N ARG A 203 3.73 7.96 -4.66
CA ARG A 203 2.84 6.96 -4.05
C ARG A 203 2.04 7.49 -2.86
N SER A 204 2.59 8.43 -2.09
CA SER A 204 1.89 9.04 -0.96
C SER A 204 0.90 10.15 -1.35
N ARG A 205 0.89 10.58 -2.62
CA ARG A 205 0.17 11.79 -3.10
C ARG A 205 -0.70 11.55 -4.33
N MET A 206 -0.54 10.41 -4.99
CA MET A 206 -1.33 10.03 -6.15
C MET A 206 -2.79 9.82 -5.74
N VAL A 207 -3.68 10.34 -6.58
CA VAL A 207 -5.13 10.16 -6.50
C VAL A 207 -5.64 9.52 -7.79
N ASP A 208 -6.76 8.82 -7.72
CA ASP A 208 -7.48 8.36 -8.91
C ASP A 208 -8.49 9.43 -9.33
N LEU A 209 -8.04 10.37 -10.15
CA LEU A 209 -8.82 11.55 -10.52
C LEU A 209 -9.80 11.19 -11.66
N PRO A 210 -11.11 11.44 -11.51
CA PRO A 210 -12.08 11.16 -12.57
C PRO A 210 -11.69 11.78 -13.91
N GLY A 211 -11.65 10.96 -14.96
CA GLY A 211 -11.28 11.38 -16.33
C GLY A 211 -9.78 11.43 -16.62
N SER A 212 -8.91 11.44 -15.61
CA SER A 212 -7.45 11.48 -15.76
C SER A 212 -6.74 10.23 -15.22
N GLY A 213 -7.45 9.37 -14.48
CA GLY A 213 -6.90 8.18 -13.83
C GLY A 213 -5.91 8.54 -12.72
N HIS A 214 -4.88 7.71 -12.54
CA HIS A 214 -3.83 7.96 -11.56
C HIS A 214 -3.03 9.23 -11.88
N ALA A 215 -3.12 10.21 -10.99
CA ALA A 215 -2.47 11.50 -11.16
C ALA A 215 -2.01 12.10 -9.84
N MET A 216 -1.03 13.00 -9.90
CA MET A 216 -0.76 13.94 -8.81
C MET A 216 -1.38 15.30 -9.15
N VAL A 217 -2.12 15.87 -8.21
CA VAL A 217 -2.75 17.18 -8.38
C VAL A 217 -2.13 18.17 -7.39
N PRO A 218 -1.40 19.20 -7.87
CA PRO A 218 -0.80 20.19 -7.00
C PRO A 218 -1.82 20.81 -6.05
N CYS A 219 -1.43 21.00 -4.80
CA CYS A 219 -2.20 21.59 -3.72
C CYS A 219 -3.38 20.74 -3.21
N ILE A 220 -4.02 19.93 -4.05
CA ILE A 220 -4.97 18.89 -3.57
C ILE A 220 -4.22 17.81 -2.79
N ASP A 221 -3.02 17.43 -3.24
CA ASP A 221 -2.13 16.49 -2.56
C ASP A 221 -1.59 16.97 -1.19
N MET A 222 -1.95 18.19 -0.76
CA MET A 222 -1.70 18.70 0.60
C MET A 222 -2.89 18.48 1.55
N ALA A 223 -4.01 17.96 1.06
CA ALA A 223 -5.15 17.63 1.91
C ALA A 223 -4.87 16.33 2.68
N ASN A 224 -4.88 16.41 4.01
CA ASN A 224 -4.64 15.23 4.85
C ASN A 224 -5.85 14.29 4.93
N HIS A 225 -5.57 13.07 5.36
CA HIS A 225 -6.59 12.06 5.62
C HIS A 225 -7.42 12.37 6.88
N ALA A 226 -8.71 12.05 6.81
CA ALA A 226 -9.53 11.73 7.97
C ALA A 226 -10.42 10.51 7.65
N PRO A 227 -10.75 9.67 8.65
CA PRO A 227 -11.74 8.61 8.46
C PRO A 227 -13.17 9.17 8.43
N GLU A 228 -14.12 8.41 7.88
CA GLU A 228 -15.55 8.73 8.04
C GLU A 228 -15.98 8.69 9.52
N PRO A 229 -16.94 9.53 9.94
CA PRO A 229 -17.62 10.59 9.17
C PRO A 229 -16.87 11.94 9.20
N ALA A 230 -15.61 11.99 9.65
CA ALA A 230 -14.88 13.25 9.86
C ALA A 230 -14.42 13.93 8.55
N VAL A 231 -14.41 13.19 7.43
CA VAL A 231 -14.08 13.70 6.10
C VAL A 231 -14.90 14.94 5.75
N LYS A 232 -14.22 15.98 5.25
CA LYS A 232 -14.84 17.26 4.91
C LYS A 232 -15.02 17.45 3.42
N ALA A 233 -13.99 17.11 2.64
CA ALA A 233 -13.97 17.37 1.21
C ALA A 233 -13.81 16.08 0.39
N LEU A 234 -14.05 16.20 -0.92
CA LEU A 234 -13.67 15.21 -1.91
C LEU A 234 -13.04 15.92 -3.10
N TYR A 235 -12.16 15.24 -3.82
CA TYR A 235 -11.63 15.72 -5.09
C TYR A 235 -12.47 15.17 -6.24
N ASP A 236 -12.63 15.95 -7.30
CA ASP A 236 -13.39 15.60 -8.49
C ASP A 236 -12.83 16.36 -9.71
N THR A 237 -13.41 16.11 -10.89
CA THR A 237 -13.13 16.84 -12.13
C THR A 237 -14.38 17.60 -12.56
N ASP A 238 -14.26 18.92 -12.74
CA ASP A 238 -15.38 19.73 -13.19
C ASP A 238 -15.67 19.58 -14.70
N ALA A 239 -16.78 20.18 -15.17
CA ALA A 239 -17.20 20.09 -16.58
C ALA A 239 -16.20 20.71 -17.58
N SER A 240 -15.25 21.52 -17.13
CA SER A 240 -14.17 22.09 -17.94
C SER A 240 -12.87 21.29 -17.86
N GLY A 241 -12.86 20.17 -17.12
CA GLY A 241 -11.70 19.31 -16.92
C GLY A 241 -10.77 19.77 -15.79
N ASN A 242 -11.12 20.80 -15.01
CA ASN A 242 -10.28 21.21 -13.88
C ASN A 242 -10.42 20.22 -12.74
N ALA A 243 -9.31 19.91 -12.07
CA ALA A 243 -9.37 19.18 -10.81
C ALA A 243 -9.86 20.13 -9.70
N VAL A 244 -10.89 19.72 -8.96
CA VAL A 244 -11.50 20.52 -7.90
C VAL A 244 -11.43 19.79 -6.57
N LEU A 245 -11.21 20.55 -5.50
CA LEU A 245 -11.49 20.10 -4.13
C LEU A 245 -12.79 20.76 -3.70
N GLN A 246 -13.82 19.97 -3.43
CA GLN A 246 -15.14 20.46 -3.07
C GLN A 246 -15.54 20.00 -1.68
N LEU A 247 -16.20 20.89 -0.95
CA LEU A 247 -16.79 20.57 0.35
C LEU A 247 -17.94 19.59 0.14
N ARG A 248 -17.88 18.43 0.82
CA ARG A 248 -18.95 17.43 0.73
C ARG A 248 -20.26 18.00 1.22
N TRP A 249 -21.35 17.49 0.67
CA TRP A 249 -22.68 17.88 1.08
C TRP A 249 -22.93 17.64 2.57
N ASN A 250 -23.72 18.55 3.16
CA ASN A 250 -24.04 18.60 4.58
C ASN A 250 -22.82 18.69 5.51
N LYS A 251 -21.66 19.11 4.98
CA LYS A 251 -20.49 19.44 5.79
C LYS A 251 -20.35 20.95 5.96
N ARG A 252 -19.75 21.31 7.09
CA ARG A 252 -19.38 22.67 7.47
C ARG A 252 -17.90 22.71 7.86
N LEU A 253 -17.26 23.81 7.51
CA LEU A 253 -15.95 24.23 7.99
C LEU A 253 -16.10 25.53 8.77
N CYS A 254 -15.51 25.59 9.96
CA CYS A 254 -15.26 26.84 10.67
C CYS A 254 -13.91 27.42 10.23
N ALA A 255 -13.72 28.73 10.40
CA ALA A 255 -12.39 29.32 10.30
C ALA A 255 -11.39 28.60 11.25
N GLY A 256 -10.27 28.14 10.70
CA GLY A 256 -9.25 27.36 11.41
C GLY A 256 -9.37 25.85 11.27
N ASP A 257 -10.48 25.33 10.73
CA ASP A 257 -10.67 23.89 10.54
C ASP A 257 -9.73 23.36 9.43
N GLU A 258 -9.18 22.16 9.66
CA GLU A 258 -8.48 21.39 8.63
C GLU A 258 -9.47 20.89 7.57
N VAL A 259 -9.11 21.04 6.30
CA VAL A 259 -9.86 20.46 5.17
C VAL A 259 -9.26 19.10 4.86
N THR A 260 -9.97 18.05 5.26
CA THR A 260 -9.54 16.65 5.10
C THR A 260 -10.31 15.92 3.99
N ILE A 261 -9.64 14.95 3.38
CA ILE A 261 -10.22 14.01 2.41
C ILE A 261 -10.12 12.57 2.93
N SER A 262 -10.86 11.64 2.34
CA SER A 262 -10.61 10.22 2.58
C SER A 262 -9.48 9.74 1.65
N TYR A 263 -8.55 8.97 2.20
CA TYR A 263 -7.55 8.23 1.41
C TYR A 263 -8.05 6.82 1.08
N GLY A 264 -9.27 6.48 1.53
CA GLY A 264 -9.89 5.15 1.51
C GLY A 264 -10.29 4.74 2.92
N ASP A 265 -11.59 4.59 3.18
CA ASP A 265 -12.12 4.37 4.53
C ASP A 265 -11.84 2.95 5.06
N ASP A 266 -11.54 2.00 4.16
CA ASP A 266 -11.36 0.57 4.46
C ASP A 266 -9.94 0.05 4.30
N LYS A 267 -8.96 0.95 4.21
CA LYS A 267 -7.57 0.56 4.09
C LYS A 267 -7.04 -0.08 5.37
N PRO A 268 -6.38 -1.24 5.32
CA PRO A 268 -5.79 -1.84 6.51
C PRO A 268 -4.66 -1.00 7.10
N ALA A 269 -4.32 -1.29 8.36
CA ALA A 269 -3.24 -0.58 9.08
C ALA A 269 -1.90 -0.68 8.34
N SER A 270 -1.62 -1.86 7.79
CA SER A 270 -0.45 -2.11 6.96
C SER A 270 -0.44 -1.22 5.72
N GLU A 271 -1.55 -1.08 4.99
CA GLU A 271 -1.61 -0.22 3.80
C GLU A 271 -1.42 1.26 4.15
N MET A 272 -2.01 1.74 5.25
CA MET A 272 -1.85 3.14 5.68
C MET A 272 -0.38 3.48 5.94
N ILE A 273 0.33 2.61 6.64
CA ILE A 273 1.76 2.77 6.91
C ILE A 273 2.58 2.60 5.64
N PHE A 274 2.30 1.56 4.85
CA PHE A 274 3.06 1.24 3.65
C PHE A 274 2.99 2.38 2.64
N SER A 275 1.78 2.85 2.32
CA SER A 275 1.51 3.82 1.24
C SER A 275 1.63 5.27 1.68
N TYR A 276 1.33 5.59 2.93
CA TYR A 276 1.26 6.98 3.41
C TYR A 276 2.17 7.29 4.60
N GLY A 277 2.75 6.28 5.26
CA GLY A 277 3.75 6.48 6.31
C GLY A 277 3.17 6.94 7.65
N PHE A 278 1.87 6.76 7.86
CA PHE A 278 1.21 7.10 9.13
C PHE A 278 0.11 6.09 9.44
N LEU A 279 -0.39 6.18 10.68
CA LEU A 279 -1.56 5.45 11.15
C LEU A 279 -2.41 6.42 11.98
N GLU A 280 -3.72 6.43 11.75
CA GLU A 280 -4.66 7.30 12.45
C GLU A 280 -4.59 7.07 13.96
N SER A 281 -4.62 8.13 14.77
CA SER A 281 -4.42 8.02 16.23
C SER A 281 -5.54 7.25 16.93
N ASP A 282 -6.76 7.27 16.38
CA ASP A 282 -7.95 6.59 16.88
C ASP A 282 -8.16 5.19 16.30
N ARG A 283 -7.28 4.73 15.38
CA ARG A 283 -7.38 3.39 14.80
C ARG A 283 -7.23 2.31 15.87
N SER A 284 -8.28 1.49 15.99
CA SER A 284 -8.39 0.39 16.96
C SER A 284 -8.22 -1.00 16.37
N GLU A 285 -8.24 -1.15 15.04
CA GLU A 285 -8.19 -2.45 14.36
C GLU A 285 -7.20 -2.43 13.19
N ALA A 286 -6.57 -3.58 12.90
CA ALA A 286 -5.74 -3.75 11.71
C ALA A 286 -6.58 -3.78 10.42
N LYS A 287 -7.88 -4.13 10.52
CA LYS A 287 -8.82 -4.53 9.46
C LYS A 287 -8.41 -5.77 8.69
N GLN A 288 -7.18 -5.82 8.19
CA GLN A 288 -6.66 -6.94 7.42
C GLN A 288 -5.16 -7.11 7.60
N VAL A 289 -4.71 -8.36 7.55
CA VAL A 289 -3.31 -8.78 7.56
C VAL A 289 -3.10 -9.75 6.40
N LEU A 290 -2.07 -9.49 5.59
CA LEU A 290 -1.63 -10.39 4.52
C LEU A 290 -0.35 -11.08 4.98
N LEU A 291 -0.42 -12.39 5.20
CA LEU A 291 0.74 -13.22 5.53
C LEU A 291 1.23 -13.89 4.25
N ASP A 292 2.54 -13.88 4.04
CA ASP A 292 3.15 -14.73 3.03
C ASP A 292 2.89 -16.20 3.38
N MET A 293 2.73 -17.03 2.36
CA MET A 293 2.58 -18.47 2.51
C MET A 293 3.27 -19.13 1.34
N ASP A 294 3.99 -20.21 1.62
CA ASP A 294 4.57 -21.05 0.59
C ASP A 294 4.03 -22.48 0.64
N MET A 295 4.26 -23.24 -0.43
CA MET A 295 3.92 -24.67 -0.42
C MET A 295 4.82 -25.43 0.56
N PRO A 296 4.29 -26.45 1.27
CA PRO A 296 5.11 -27.32 2.12
C PRO A 296 6.30 -27.91 1.36
N ASP A 297 7.46 -27.99 2.02
CA ASP A 297 8.71 -28.47 1.42
C ASP A 297 8.63 -29.94 0.96
N ASP A 298 7.75 -30.72 1.58
CA ASP A 298 7.50 -32.13 1.30
C ASP A 298 6.36 -32.36 0.27
N ASP A 299 5.76 -31.29 -0.27
CA ASP A 299 4.72 -31.40 -1.30
C ASP A 299 5.33 -31.85 -2.65
N PRO A 300 5.00 -33.06 -3.14
CA PRO A 300 5.59 -33.61 -4.37
C PRO A 300 5.23 -32.80 -5.62
N LEU A 301 4.13 -32.04 -5.56
CA LEU A 301 3.65 -31.18 -6.64
C LEU A 301 3.88 -29.69 -6.36
N GLY A 302 4.61 -29.33 -5.30
CA GLY A 302 4.73 -27.95 -4.81
C GLY A 302 5.11 -26.94 -5.90
N VAL A 303 6.14 -27.25 -6.71
CA VAL A 303 6.57 -26.37 -7.82
C VAL A 303 5.47 -26.20 -8.88
N ALA A 304 4.81 -27.30 -9.26
CA ALA A 304 3.76 -27.28 -10.27
C ALA A 304 2.53 -26.52 -9.79
N LYS A 305 2.13 -26.70 -8.53
CA LYS A 305 1.02 -25.99 -7.90
C LYS A 305 1.29 -24.48 -7.82
N LYS A 306 2.51 -24.05 -7.47
CA LYS A 306 2.91 -22.62 -7.51
C LYS A 306 2.83 -22.04 -8.93
N MET A 307 3.29 -22.78 -9.94
CA MET A 307 3.24 -22.32 -11.33
C MET A 307 1.81 -22.17 -11.88
N VAL A 308 0.89 -23.02 -11.42
CA VAL A 308 -0.53 -22.96 -11.81
C VAL A 308 -1.27 -21.89 -11.01
N CYS A 309 -1.03 -21.83 -9.70
CA CYS A 309 -1.59 -20.82 -8.81
C CYS A 309 -0.83 -19.50 -8.99
N GLN A 310 -1.04 -18.84 -10.13
CA GLN A 310 -0.42 -17.55 -10.51
C GLN A 310 -0.97 -16.34 -9.71
N GLU A 311 -1.66 -16.59 -8.60
CA GLU A 311 -2.14 -15.57 -7.67
C GLU A 311 -1.02 -15.13 -6.72
N THR A 312 -1.21 -13.99 -6.06
CA THR A 312 -0.27 -13.54 -5.03
C THR A 312 -0.23 -14.57 -3.90
N PRO A 313 0.91 -15.24 -3.64
CA PRO A 313 1.00 -16.26 -2.61
C PRO A 313 0.81 -15.64 -1.24
N GLY A 314 -0.07 -16.22 -0.42
CA GLY A 314 -0.34 -15.73 0.92
C GLY A 314 -1.71 -16.08 1.47
N ILE A 315 -1.91 -15.71 2.72
CA ILE A 315 -3.16 -15.81 3.46
C ILE A 315 -3.58 -14.41 3.88
N ARG A 316 -4.74 -13.98 3.39
CA ARG A 316 -5.39 -12.74 3.78
C ARG A 316 -6.34 -13.02 4.93
N VAL A 317 -6.04 -12.49 6.10
CA VAL A 317 -6.93 -12.52 7.28
C VAL A 317 -7.62 -11.17 7.38
N SER A 318 -8.94 -11.14 7.44
CA SER A 318 -9.73 -9.91 7.50
C SER A 318 -10.76 -9.95 8.62
N ALA A 319 -10.90 -8.86 9.35
CA ALA A 319 -12.07 -8.63 10.19
C ALA A 319 -13.22 -8.17 9.30
N SER A 320 -14.38 -8.84 9.35
CA SER A 320 -15.59 -8.31 8.72
C SER A 320 -16.08 -7.12 9.53
N ASP A 321 -16.52 -6.05 8.86
CA ASP A 321 -17.39 -5.08 9.51
C ASP A 321 -18.67 -5.81 9.95
N ALA A 322 -19.10 -5.57 11.19
CA ALA A 322 -20.31 -6.17 11.73
C ALA A 322 -21.52 -5.73 10.88
N GLU A 323 -21.97 -6.56 9.94
CA GLU A 323 -23.29 -6.40 9.36
C GLU A 323 -24.33 -6.63 10.47
N TYR A 324 -25.38 -5.80 10.48
CA TYR A 324 -26.54 -6.07 11.30
C TYR A 324 -27.23 -7.31 10.73
N ASP A 325 -27.09 -8.44 11.41
CA ASP A 325 -28.00 -9.55 11.20
C ASP A 325 -29.37 -9.15 11.76
N ASP A 326 -30.36 -8.98 10.88
CA ASP A 326 -31.71 -8.46 11.19
C ASP A 326 -32.52 -9.41 12.11
N VAL A 327 -31.89 -10.52 12.55
CA VAL A 327 -32.51 -11.62 13.29
C VAL A 327 -31.80 -11.88 14.64
N THR A 328 -30.54 -11.49 14.82
CA THR A 328 -29.80 -11.71 16.07
C THR A 328 -29.09 -10.44 16.55
N THR A 329 -29.42 -10.00 17.77
CA THR A 329 -28.83 -8.82 18.43
C THR A 329 -27.35 -8.98 18.83
N GLU A 330 -26.63 -9.93 18.23
CA GLU A 330 -25.23 -10.19 18.50
C GLU A 330 -24.39 -9.71 17.31
N LYS A 331 -23.51 -8.74 17.55
CA LYS A 331 -22.48 -8.36 16.59
C LYS A 331 -21.52 -9.55 16.44
N SER A 332 -21.72 -10.43 15.45
CA SER A 332 -20.71 -11.42 15.11
C SER A 332 -19.58 -10.72 14.37
N ASN A 333 -18.55 -10.34 15.11
CA ASN A 333 -17.33 -9.72 14.60
C ASN A 333 -16.45 -10.81 13.94
N GLN A 334 -16.97 -11.42 12.86
CA GLN A 334 -16.42 -12.65 12.27
C GLN A 334 -15.06 -12.37 11.62
N ILE A 335 -14.07 -13.21 11.93
CA ILE A 335 -12.81 -13.21 11.19
C ILE A 335 -12.93 -14.15 9.99
N THR A 336 -12.53 -13.65 8.83
CA THR A 336 -12.48 -14.44 7.59
C THR A 336 -11.04 -14.56 7.11
N TRP A 337 -10.75 -15.64 6.39
CA TRP A 337 -9.48 -15.80 5.70
C TRP A 337 -9.71 -16.24 4.25
N ASP A 338 -8.81 -15.81 3.38
CA ASP A 338 -8.76 -16.21 1.98
C ASP A 338 -7.31 -16.44 1.55
N GLY A 339 -7.09 -17.38 0.64
CA GLY A 339 -5.77 -17.82 0.25
C GLY A 339 -5.86 -19.00 -0.70
N PRO A 340 -5.84 -18.77 -2.03
CA PRO A 340 -6.04 -19.84 -3.01
C PRO A 340 -5.02 -20.96 -2.82
N LEU A 341 -3.76 -20.59 -2.57
CA LEU A 341 -2.64 -21.51 -2.36
C LEU A 341 -2.87 -22.49 -1.20
N VAL A 342 -3.65 -22.12 -0.17
CA VAL A 342 -4.02 -23.01 0.94
C VAL A 342 -4.75 -24.24 0.42
N TRP A 343 -5.70 -24.04 -0.49
CA TRP A 343 -6.49 -25.13 -1.05
C TRP A 343 -5.65 -26.04 -1.95
N TRP A 344 -4.70 -25.47 -2.70
CA TRP A 344 -3.74 -26.24 -3.49
C TRP A 344 -2.79 -27.06 -2.62
N ALA A 345 -2.33 -26.52 -1.50
CA ALA A 345 -1.49 -27.23 -0.53
C ALA A 345 -2.26 -28.34 0.23
N SER A 346 -3.59 -28.29 0.26
CA SER A 346 -4.42 -29.24 1.02
C SER A 346 -4.71 -30.56 0.29
N VAL A 347 -4.37 -30.67 -1.00
CA VAL A 347 -4.71 -31.83 -1.84
C VAL A 347 -3.60 -32.27 -2.77
N ASN A 348 -3.50 -33.56 -3.05
CA ASN A 348 -2.48 -34.16 -3.93
C ASN A 348 -3.09 -35.12 -4.97
N GLU A 349 -2.23 -35.85 -5.71
CA GLU A 349 -2.65 -36.82 -6.74
C GLU A 349 -3.56 -37.91 -6.17
N GLU A 350 -3.26 -38.40 -4.97
CA GLU A 350 -4.05 -39.40 -4.26
C GLU A 350 -5.47 -38.94 -3.93
N ASP A 351 -5.68 -37.63 -3.78
CA ASP A 351 -7.00 -37.05 -3.52
C ASP A 351 -7.80 -36.83 -4.81
N GLY A 352 -7.12 -36.82 -5.96
CA GLY A 352 -7.71 -36.65 -7.29
C GLY A 352 -7.26 -35.39 -8.04
N LEU A 353 -6.23 -34.68 -7.56
CA LEU A 353 -5.62 -33.57 -8.29
C LEU A 353 -4.71 -34.12 -9.40
N LEU A 354 -4.87 -33.66 -10.62
CA LEU A 354 -3.99 -34.00 -11.74
C LEU A 354 -3.43 -32.73 -12.35
N ILE A 355 -2.10 -32.63 -12.41
CA ILE A 355 -1.39 -31.56 -13.11
C ILE A 355 -0.60 -32.19 -14.25
N GLY A 356 -1.01 -31.96 -15.48
CA GLY A 356 -0.38 -32.50 -16.68
C GLY A 356 0.08 -31.41 -17.63
N VAL A 357 1.07 -31.70 -18.47
CA VAL A 357 1.45 -30.83 -19.58
C VAL A 357 0.62 -31.22 -20.81
N VAL A 358 -0.07 -30.26 -21.40
CA VAL A 358 -0.82 -30.43 -22.64
C VAL A 358 -0.17 -29.59 -23.72
N GLN A 359 -0.05 -30.15 -24.91
CA GLN A 359 0.45 -29.43 -26.07
C GLN A 359 -0.72 -28.92 -26.90
N THR A 360 -0.76 -27.61 -27.12
CA THR A 360 -1.74 -26.94 -27.98
C THR A 360 -1.44 -27.21 -29.46
N THR A 361 -2.38 -26.84 -30.34
CA THR A 361 -2.26 -27.08 -31.78
C THR A 361 -1.15 -26.28 -32.46
N ASP A 362 -0.71 -25.17 -31.87
CA ASP A 362 0.44 -24.35 -32.29
C ASP A 362 1.77 -24.85 -31.70
N GLY A 363 1.73 -25.92 -30.91
CA GLY A 363 2.92 -26.58 -30.34
C GLY A 363 3.39 -25.98 -29.01
N THR A 364 2.70 -24.97 -28.48
CA THR A 364 2.95 -24.43 -27.14
C THR A 364 2.55 -25.45 -26.07
N GLN A 365 3.31 -25.49 -24.97
CA GLN A 365 3.05 -26.38 -23.85
C GLN A 365 2.43 -25.57 -22.71
N GLU A 366 1.30 -26.05 -22.21
CA GLU A 366 0.60 -25.43 -21.09
C GLU A 366 0.33 -26.47 -20.00
N LEU A 367 0.31 -26.03 -18.74
CA LEU A 367 -0.10 -26.88 -17.63
C LEU A 367 -1.63 -26.93 -17.60
N GLU A 368 -2.20 -28.11 -17.75
CA GLU A 368 -3.62 -28.36 -17.53
C GLU A 368 -3.82 -29.01 -16.17
N THR A 369 -4.71 -28.43 -15.38
CA THR A 369 -5.08 -28.94 -14.07
C THR A 369 -6.51 -29.45 -14.03
N LYS A 370 -6.70 -30.60 -13.41
CA LYS A 370 -8.00 -31.27 -13.26
C LYS A 370 -8.20 -31.74 -11.83
N TRP A 371 -9.43 -31.64 -11.34
CA TRP A 371 -9.88 -32.28 -10.10
C TRP A 371 -10.85 -33.39 -10.47
N LYS A 372 -10.48 -34.66 -10.21
CA LYS A 372 -11.30 -35.86 -10.50
C LYS A 372 -11.90 -35.87 -11.92
N GLY A 373 -11.14 -35.36 -12.90
CA GLY A 373 -11.52 -35.28 -14.31
C GLY A 373 -12.18 -33.97 -14.75
N GLU A 374 -12.61 -33.10 -13.82
CA GLU A 374 -13.13 -31.78 -14.13
C GLU A 374 -11.99 -30.75 -14.24
N LYS A 375 -12.01 -29.90 -15.27
CA LYS A 375 -10.96 -28.91 -15.50
C LYS A 375 -11.04 -27.76 -14.50
N ILE A 376 -9.91 -27.38 -13.92
CA ILE A 376 -9.80 -26.22 -13.04
C ILE A 376 -9.57 -24.99 -13.92
N GLN A 377 -10.47 -24.00 -13.85
CA GLN A 377 -10.45 -22.82 -14.72
C GLN A 377 -9.65 -21.65 -14.14
N SER A 378 -9.57 -21.57 -12.82
CA SER A 378 -8.85 -20.52 -12.10
C SER A 378 -8.30 -21.06 -10.77
N PRO A 379 -7.32 -20.37 -10.16
CA PRO A 379 -6.79 -20.76 -8.85
C PRO A 379 -7.85 -20.86 -7.75
N ASN A 380 -8.89 -20.03 -7.81
CA ASN A 380 -10.02 -20.04 -6.87
C ASN A 380 -11.02 -21.17 -7.13
N HIS A 381 -11.17 -21.62 -8.38
CA HIS A 381 -12.13 -22.66 -8.75
C HIS A 381 -11.89 -23.98 -8.02
N LEU A 382 -10.66 -24.28 -7.62
CA LEU A 382 -10.35 -25.51 -6.89
C LEU A 382 -11.17 -25.62 -5.59
N ARG A 383 -11.28 -24.54 -4.81
CA ARG A 383 -12.07 -24.54 -3.56
C ARG A 383 -13.53 -24.92 -3.82
N ASP A 384 -14.13 -24.38 -4.89
CA ASP A 384 -15.52 -24.64 -5.24
C ASP A 384 -15.76 -26.11 -5.63
N LEU A 385 -14.75 -26.75 -6.25
CA LEU A 385 -14.77 -28.17 -6.57
C LEU A 385 -14.60 -29.03 -5.31
N LEU A 386 -13.67 -28.65 -4.42
CA LEU A 386 -13.47 -29.33 -3.13
C LEU A 386 -14.73 -29.26 -2.26
N ALA A 387 -15.43 -28.13 -2.24
CA ALA A 387 -16.66 -27.93 -1.45
C ALA A 387 -17.82 -28.84 -1.86
N LYS A 388 -17.79 -29.38 -3.09
CA LYS A 388 -18.79 -30.34 -3.60
C LYS A 388 -18.36 -31.79 -3.39
N ASP A 389 -17.13 -32.03 -2.94
CA ASP A 389 -16.56 -33.36 -2.78
C ASP A 389 -17.08 -34.02 -1.48
N PRO A 390 -17.38 -35.34 -1.48
CA PRO A 390 -17.74 -36.04 -0.25
C PRO A 390 -16.69 -35.96 0.86
N LEU A 391 -15.42 -35.73 0.53
CA LEU A 391 -14.32 -35.57 1.49
C LEU A 391 -14.07 -34.10 1.88
N TRP A 392 -15.00 -33.18 1.59
CA TRP A 392 -14.86 -31.75 1.88
C TRP A 392 -14.35 -31.46 3.29
N ASN A 393 -14.91 -32.12 4.32
CA ASN A 393 -14.52 -31.88 5.71
C ASN A 393 -13.04 -32.18 5.97
N ILE A 394 -12.45 -33.15 5.26
CA ILE A 394 -11.02 -33.48 5.37
C ILE A 394 -10.18 -32.38 4.72
N PHE A 395 -10.56 -31.94 3.52
CA PHE A 395 -9.84 -30.86 2.82
C PHE A 395 -9.94 -29.53 3.56
N GLN A 396 -11.12 -29.24 4.13
CA GLN A 396 -11.33 -28.09 5.00
C GLN A 396 -10.45 -28.16 6.25
N LEU A 397 -10.38 -29.32 6.91
CA LEU A 397 -9.50 -29.51 8.07
C LEU A 397 -8.02 -29.28 7.71
N ARG A 398 -7.53 -29.87 6.61
CA ARG A 398 -6.15 -29.67 6.14
C ARG A 398 -5.86 -28.20 5.88
N ALA A 399 -6.77 -27.50 5.21
CA ALA A 399 -6.65 -26.08 4.94
C ALA A 399 -6.60 -25.26 6.24
N VAL A 400 -7.50 -25.53 7.19
CA VAL A 400 -7.53 -24.83 8.49
C VAL A 400 -6.25 -25.06 9.29
N VAL A 401 -5.70 -26.28 9.28
CA VAL A 401 -4.43 -26.59 9.96
C VAL A 401 -3.27 -25.77 9.36
N LEU A 402 -3.17 -25.69 8.04
CA LEU A 402 -2.16 -24.86 7.36
C LEU A 402 -2.29 -23.38 7.73
N VAL A 403 -3.52 -22.86 7.78
CA VAL A 403 -3.76 -21.48 8.21
C VAL A 403 -3.35 -21.30 9.67
N LEU A 404 -3.79 -22.18 10.58
CA LEU A 404 -3.46 -22.10 12.01
C LEU A 404 -1.95 -22.10 12.25
N GLU A 405 -1.21 -23.02 11.62
CA GLU A 405 0.26 -23.08 11.73
C GLU A 405 0.91 -21.77 11.25
N ARG A 406 0.41 -21.20 10.15
CA ARG A 406 0.94 -19.93 9.65
C ARG A 406 0.64 -18.75 10.57
N LEU A 407 -0.56 -18.69 11.16
CA LEU A 407 -0.94 -17.68 12.14
C LEU A 407 -0.07 -17.77 13.40
N GLU A 408 0.12 -18.99 13.92
CA GLU A 408 0.97 -19.25 15.09
C GLU A 408 2.41 -18.85 14.84
N THR A 409 2.97 -19.22 13.69
CA THR A 409 4.32 -18.81 13.28
C THR A 409 4.46 -17.28 13.25
N GLN A 410 3.46 -16.57 12.71
CA GLN A 410 3.50 -15.11 12.69
C GLN A 410 3.46 -14.52 14.09
N MET A 411 2.56 -15.02 14.95
CA MET A 411 2.41 -14.53 16.31
C MET A 411 3.67 -14.75 17.14
N SER A 412 4.35 -15.89 16.97
CA SER A 412 5.65 -16.15 17.59
C SER A 412 6.69 -15.11 17.17
N LEU A 413 6.80 -14.78 15.88
CA LEU A 413 7.73 -13.76 15.39
C LEU A 413 7.43 -12.36 15.95
N LEU A 414 6.16 -11.99 16.07
CA LEU A 414 5.73 -10.74 16.72
C LEU A 414 6.18 -10.70 18.18
N GLN A 415 5.91 -11.77 18.91
CA GLN A 415 6.26 -11.88 20.33
C GLN A 415 7.78 -11.84 20.55
N GLU A 416 8.57 -12.59 19.77
CA GLU A 416 10.03 -12.56 19.84
C GLU A 416 10.58 -11.15 19.64
N THR A 417 10.04 -10.43 18.66
CA THR A 417 10.47 -9.06 18.35
C THR A 417 10.13 -8.11 19.52
N ASP A 418 8.93 -8.20 20.09
CA ASP A 418 8.53 -7.38 21.24
C ASP A 418 9.34 -7.72 22.49
N GLU A 419 9.72 -8.98 22.72
CA GLU A 419 10.61 -9.39 23.80
C GLU A 419 12.01 -8.79 23.65
N VAL A 420 12.58 -8.82 22.44
CA VAL A 420 13.88 -8.20 22.15
C VAL A 420 13.83 -6.69 22.41
N LEU A 421 12.80 -6.01 21.91
CA LEU A 421 12.65 -4.55 22.08
C LEU A 421 12.39 -4.15 23.53
N SER A 422 11.61 -4.94 24.27
CA SER A 422 11.36 -4.72 25.71
C SER A 422 12.64 -4.89 26.52
N ASN A 423 13.40 -5.97 26.26
CA ASN A 423 14.71 -6.20 26.88
C ASN A 423 15.70 -5.06 26.56
N MET A 424 15.70 -4.55 25.33
CA MET A 424 16.55 -3.42 24.95
C MET A 424 16.14 -2.13 25.68
N ARG A 425 14.83 -1.87 25.79
CA ARG A 425 14.29 -0.71 26.51
C ARG A 425 14.68 -0.71 27.98
N GLU A 426 14.64 -1.88 28.63
CA GLU A 426 15.01 -2.02 30.04
C GLU A 426 16.52 -1.88 30.27
N LYS A 427 17.34 -2.49 29.41
CA LYS A 427 18.80 -2.52 29.60
C LYS A 427 19.49 -1.25 29.13
N ASN A 428 19.06 -0.66 28.02
CA ASN A 428 19.71 0.49 27.37
C ASN A 428 18.66 1.41 26.70
N PRO A 429 17.83 2.13 27.48
CA PRO A 429 16.78 2.99 26.91
C PRO A 429 17.35 4.05 25.95
N SER A 430 18.51 4.63 26.26
CA SER A 430 19.15 5.63 25.41
C SER A 430 19.61 5.09 24.05
N LEU A 431 19.81 3.77 23.92
CA LEU A 431 20.17 3.17 22.64
C LEU A 431 18.98 3.15 21.66
N LEU A 432 17.76 2.95 22.17
CA LEU A 432 16.55 3.00 21.34
C LEU A 432 16.36 4.39 20.72
N ASP A 433 16.51 5.44 21.53
CA ASP A 433 16.35 6.83 21.08
C ASP A 433 17.43 7.26 20.07
N LEU A 434 18.59 6.60 20.09
CA LEU A 434 19.68 6.82 19.13
C LEU A 434 19.47 6.04 17.83
N MET A 435 18.88 4.85 17.90
CA MET A 435 18.71 3.96 16.74
C MET A 435 17.44 4.24 15.95
N PHE A 436 16.38 4.68 16.62
CA PHE A 436 15.05 4.76 16.02
C PHE A 436 14.45 6.15 16.13
N ARG A 437 13.87 6.64 15.05
CA ARG A 437 12.99 7.82 15.12
C ARG A 437 11.79 7.49 16.03
N PRO A 438 11.46 8.33 17.03
CA PRO A 438 10.37 8.05 17.98
C PRO A 438 9.03 7.74 17.30
N ASP A 439 8.70 8.50 16.26
CA ASP A 439 7.43 8.35 15.54
C ASP A 439 7.36 6.98 14.84
N ILE A 440 8.46 6.52 14.23
CA ILE A 440 8.52 5.20 13.55
C ILE A 440 8.44 4.08 14.58
N PHE A 441 9.14 4.22 15.69
CA PHE A 441 9.11 3.24 16.76
C PHE A 441 7.70 3.11 17.37
N SER A 442 7.02 4.23 17.62
CA SER A 442 5.62 4.26 18.06
C SER A 442 4.68 3.65 17.01
N LEU A 443 4.82 4.06 15.75
CA LEU A 443 4.00 3.59 14.63
C LEU A 443 4.09 2.07 14.43
N THR A 444 5.30 1.53 14.41
CA THR A 444 5.54 0.08 14.25
C THR A 444 5.06 -0.72 15.45
N ALA A 445 5.24 -0.21 16.68
CA ALA A 445 4.67 -0.84 17.88
C ALA A 445 3.14 -0.87 17.84
N ARG A 446 2.50 0.21 17.38
CA ARG A 446 1.03 0.25 17.19
C ARG A 446 0.59 -0.79 16.15
N LEU A 447 1.29 -0.91 15.01
CA LEU A 447 0.99 -1.93 14.01
C LEU A 447 1.06 -3.34 14.61
N ARG A 448 2.16 -3.68 15.31
CA ARG A 448 2.32 -5.00 15.94
C ARG A 448 1.18 -5.34 16.88
N ASN A 449 0.72 -4.39 17.69
CA ASN A 449 -0.42 -4.59 18.59
C ASN A 449 -1.72 -4.88 17.83
N LEU A 450 -2.00 -4.12 16.77
CA LEU A 450 -3.21 -4.30 15.95
C LEU A 450 -3.20 -5.65 15.22
N GLU A 451 -2.07 -6.03 14.63
CA GLU A 451 -1.94 -7.32 13.93
C GLU A 451 -2.02 -8.50 14.91
N THR A 452 -1.34 -8.40 16.07
CA THR A 452 -1.41 -9.43 17.12
C THR A 452 -2.85 -9.68 17.55
N ALA A 453 -3.62 -8.61 17.78
CA ALA A 453 -5.02 -8.73 18.18
C ALA A 453 -5.89 -9.40 17.09
N LEU A 454 -5.68 -9.07 15.82
CA LEU A 454 -6.40 -9.69 14.71
C LEU A 454 -6.04 -11.18 14.56
N LEU A 455 -4.76 -11.53 14.62
CA LEU A 455 -4.27 -12.90 14.48
C LEU A 455 -4.72 -13.79 15.65
N GLN A 456 -4.73 -13.25 16.87
CA GLN A 456 -5.25 -13.95 18.06
C GLN A 456 -6.73 -14.30 17.91
N ARG A 457 -7.54 -13.35 17.43
CA ARG A 457 -8.96 -13.59 17.14
C ARG A 457 -9.12 -14.65 16.05
N ALA A 458 -8.41 -14.49 14.93
CA ALA A 458 -8.44 -15.45 13.82
C ALA A 458 -8.12 -16.88 14.27
N ARG A 459 -7.08 -17.05 15.07
CA ARG A 459 -6.67 -18.35 15.61
C ARG A 459 -7.77 -18.95 16.50
N ASN A 460 -8.35 -18.17 17.40
CA ASN A 460 -9.41 -18.66 18.29
C ASN A 460 -10.65 -19.07 17.49
N ASP A 461 -11.09 -18.25 16.53
CA ASP A 461 -12.23 -18.56 15.64
C ASP A 461 -11.99 -19.85 14.85
N LEU A 462 -10.78 -20.08 14.35
CA LEU A 462 -10.43 -21.30 13.62
C LEU A 462 -10.37 -22.54 14.51
N MET A 463 -9.88 -22.42 15.75
CA MET A 463 -9.86 -23.51 16.72
C MET A 463 -11.27 -23.96 17.14
N GLU A 464 -12.22 -23.03 17.13
CA GLU A 464 -13.64 -23.29 17.44
C GLU A 464 -14.45 -23.77 16.21
N SER A 465 -13.83 -23.84 15.03
CA SER A 465 -14.51 -24.27 13.81
C SER A 465 -15.03 -25.71 13.88
N GLU A 466 -16.13 -25.99 13.18
CA GLU A 466 -16.75 -27.32 13.13
C GLU A 466 -15.78 -28.40 12.65
N SER A 467 -14.94 -28.08 11.66
CA SER A 467 -13.92 -28.99 11.13
C SER A 467 -12.90 -29.42 12.20
N VAL A 468 -12.43 -28.49 13.03
CA VAL A 468 -11.43 -28.76 14.08
C VAL A 468 -12.07 -29.47 15.26
N THR A 469 -13.21 -28.98 15.74
CA THR A 469 -13.94 -29.58 16.87
C THR A 469 -14.40 -31.01 16.58
N SER A 470 -14.86 -31.30 15.36
CA SER A 470 -15.21 -32.66 14.92
C SER A 470 -14.01 -33.60 14.96
N TYR A 471 -12.84 -33.15 14.48
CA TYR A 471 -11.61 -33.93 14.48
C TYR A 471 -11.12 -34.23 15.91
N LEU A 472 -11.06 -33.21 16.78
CA LEU A 472 -10.65 -33.39 18.17
C LEU A 472 -11.59 -34.32 18.95
N THR A 473 -12.88 -34.27 18.64
CA THR A 473 -13.89 -35.16 19.24
C THR A 473 -13.70 -36.60 18.79
N GLN A 474 -13.38 -36.83 17.51
CA GLN A 474 -13.07 -38.17 16.98
C GLN A 474 -11.79 -38.76 17.59
N GLN A 475 -10.72 -37.96 17.78
CA GLN A 475 -9.50 -38.42 18.45
C GLN A 475 -9.68 -38.72 19.93
N SER A 476 -10.68 -38.11 20.58
CA SER A 476 -10.95 -38.29 22.01
C SER A 476 -11.80 -39.53 22.30
N GLN A 477 -12.29 -40.23 21.27
CA GLN A 477 -12.92 -41.54 21.44
C GLN A 477 -11.81 -42.59 21.56
N PRO A 478 -11.72 -43.34 22.68
CA PRO A 478 -10.74 -44.41 22.79
C PRO A 478 -11.02 -45.44 21.71
N ASP A 479 -9.97 -45.87 20.98
CA ASP A 479 -10.04 -46.99 20.04
C ASP A 479 -10.75 -48.15 20.74
N GLU A 480 -12.00 -48.44 20.35
CA GLU A 480 -12.62 -49.71 20.70
C GLU A 480 -11.77 -50.78 20.03
N VAL A 481 -10.89 -51.38 20.83
CA VAL A 481 -10.18 -52.60 20.48
C VAL A 481 -11.25 -53.62 20.12
N GLU A 482 -11.49 -53.81 18.82
CA GLU A 482 -12.25 -54.96 18.32
C GLU A 482 -11.47 -56.22 18.69
N ASP A 483 -11.84 -56.77 19.85
CA ASP A 483 -11.45 -58.10 20.31
C ASP A 483 -12.10 -59.12 19.35
N PHE A 484 -11.39 -59.46 18.27
CA PHE A 484 -11.75 -60.57 17.39
C PHE A 484 -11.56 -61.88 18.14
N SER A 485 -12.64 -62.32 18.80
CA SER A 485 -12.82 -63.66 19.36
C SER A 485 -13.12 -64.70 18.28
#